data_AF-A0A482EA77-F1
#
_entry.id   AF-A0A482EA77-F1
#
_cell.length_a   1.000
_cell.length_b   1.000
_cell.length_c   1.000
_cell.angle_alpha   90.00
_cell.angle_beta   90.00
_cell.angle_gamma   90.00
#
_symmetry.space_group_name_H-M   'P 1'
#
loop_
_entity.id
_entity.type
_entity.pdbx_description
1 polymer ?
#
loop_
_entity_poly.entity_id
_entity_poly.type
_entity_poly.pdbx_seq_one_letter_code
_entity_poly.pdbx_strand_id
1 'polypeptide(L)'
;MYNRDMTILYYNSTQQIDFIRKLNIHHTTFTKHLNNGTYYLGKYLFLREPVLTAKVKDMSDLDLSLMLENDRIKFNKNKPLNSSSKPVILTDVNNLENTTVLPSLGKCVEYLQSKGLSASQVTLVKHINLGKAYNGYFCKFL
;
A
#
# COMPACT_ATOMS: atom_id res chain seq x y z
N MET A 1 5.10 19.66 5.18
CA MET A 1 5.67 18.46 4.54
C MET A 1 7.15 18.69 4.36
N TYR A 2 7.95 17.94 5.09
CA TYR A 2 9.40 18.08 5.16
C TYR A 2 10.09 16.88 4.54
N ASN A 3 11.40 16.98 4.30
CA ASN A 3 12.27 15.80 4.16
C ASN A 3 12.45 15.11 5.53
N ARG A 4 13.09 13.92 5.52
CA ARG A 4 13.16 13.04 6.70
C ARG A 4 13.88 13.64 7.91
N ASP A 5 14.92 14.42 7.65
CA ASP A 5 15.74 15.13 8.64
C ASP A 5 15.19 16.53 8.98
N MET A 6 14.06 16.92 8.39
CA MET A 6 13.36 18.19 8.65
C MET A 6 14.15 19.45 8.27
N THR A 7 15.22 19.32 7.48
CA THR A 7 16.05 20.45 7.04
C THR A 7 15.43 21.24 5.89
N ILE A 8 14.49 20.66 5.16
CA ILE A 8 13.82 21.27 4.00
C ILE A 8 12.29 21.17 4.16
N LEU A 9 11.61 22.31 4.07
CA LEU A 9 10.15 22.40 3.97
C LEU A 9 9.73 22.47 2.49
N TYR A 10 9.05 21.43 2.00
CA TYR A 10 8.51 21.41 0.63
C TYR A 10 7.15 22.11 0.51
N TYR A 11 6.31 22.01 1.54
CA TYR A 11 4.95 22.52 1.48
C TYR A 11 4.37 22.71 2.88
N ASN A 12 3.67 23.83 3.09
CA ASN A 12 2.84 24.05 4.28
C ASN A 12 1.46 24.56 3.86
N SER A 13 0.46 24.25 4.68
CA SER A 13 -0.87 24.85 4.61
C SER A 13 -1.51 24.74 5.99
N THR A 14 -2.39 25.68 6.31
CA THR A 14 -3.24 25.66 7.51
C THR A 14 -4.42 24.71 7.38
N GLN A 15 -4.74 24.24 6.16
CA GLN A 15 -5.89 23.37 5.89
C GLN A 15 -5.44 22.01 5.35
N GLN A 16 -5.90 20.94 6.00
CA GLN A 16 -5.65 19.57 5.53
C GLN A 16 -6.14 19.33 4.09
N ILE A 17 -7.23 20.00 3.69
CA ILE A 17 -7.83 19.83 2.35
C ILE A 17 -6.88 20.21 1.22
N ASP A 18 -5.89 21.08 1.47
CA ASP A 18 -4.93 21.52 0.46
C ASP A 18 -3.96 20.39 0.09
N PHE A 19 -3.50 19.62 1.08
CA PHE A 19 -2.69 18.42 0.82
C PHE A 19 -3.46 17.39 -0.01
N ILE A 20 -4.78 17.30 0.20
CA ILE A 20 -5.63 16.35 -0.51
C ILE A 20 -5.86 16.82 -1.95
N ARG A 21 -6.34 18.06 -2.14
CA ARG A 21 -6.77 18.57 -3.45
C ARG A 21 -5.61 18.99 -4.33
N LYS A 22 -4.61 19.70 -3.78
CA LYS A 22 -3.49 20.22 -4.57
C LYS A 22 -2.44 19.14 -4.84
N LEU A 23 -2.10 18.36 -3.82
CA LEU A 23 -1.02 17.37 -3.92
C LEU A 23 -1.52 15.94 -4.20
N ASN A 24 -2.83 15.76 -4.39
CA ASN A 24 -3.46 14.46 -4.63
C ASN A 24 -3.06 13.41 -3.57
N ILE A 25 -3.03 13.78 -2.29
CA ILE A 25 -2.71 12.87 -1.19
C ILE A 25 -4.03 12.42 -0.55
N HIS A 26 -4.36 11.14 -0.68
CA HIS A 26 -5.60 10.62 -0.10
C HIS A 26 -5.67 10.85 1.42
N HIS A 27 -6.86 11.20 1.93
CA HIS A 27 -7.05 11.61 3.33
C HIS A 27 -6.58 10.55 4.34
N THR A 28 -6.81 9.25 4.06
CA THR A 28 -6.36 8.17 4.94
C THR A 28 -4.85 8.07 5.00
N THR A 29 -4.17 8.24 3.85
CA THR A 29 -2.71 8.22 3.75
C THR A 29 -2.11 9.40 4.49
N PHE A 30 -2.64 10.62 4.27
CA PHE A 30 -2.19 11.82 4.98
C PHE A 30 -2.33 11.64 6.50
N THR A 31 -3.52 11.26 6.96
CA THR A 31 -3.84 11.13 8.39
C THR A 31 -2.98 10.07 9.07
N LYS A 32 -2.79 8.91 8.41
CA LYS A 32 -1.90 7.84 8.89
C LYS A 32 -0.47 8.35 9.11
N HIS A 33 0.09 9.03 8.11
CA HIS A 33 1.48 9.48 8.16
C HIS A 33 1.68 10.62 9.15
N LEU A 34 0.72 11.54 9.23
CA LEU A 34 0.72 12.63 10.21
C LEU A 34 0.64 12.12 11.64
N ASN A 35 -0.32 11.23 11.95
CA ASN A 35 -0.54 10.76 13.32
C ASN A 35 0.56 9.82 13.79
N ASN A 36 1.06 8.94 12.91
CA ASN A 36 2.06 7.94 13.30
C ASN A 36 3.51 8.46 13.17
N GLY A 37 3.71 9.69 12.68
CA GLY A 37 5.05 10.22 12.40
C GLY A 37 5.83 9.39 11.37
N THR A 38 5.12 8.69 10.48
CA THR A 38 5.75 7.82 9.47
C THR A 38 5.91 8.54 8.15
N TYR A 39 6.85 8.08 7.32
CA TYR A 39 7.21 8.78 6.09
C TYR A 39 6.31 8.42 4.91
N TYR A 40 5.65 9.43 4.34
CA TYR A 40 4.94 9.32 3.08
C TYR A 40 5.93 9.08 1.93
N LEU A 41 5.66 8.08 1.10
CA LEU A 41 6.56 7.57 0.05
C LEU A 41 7.98 7.23 0.54
N GLY A 42 8.14 6.96 1.85
CA GLY A 42 9.44 6.71 2.47
C GLY A 42 10.37 7.93 2.53
N LYS A 43 9.89 9.13 2.17
CA LYS A 43 10.70 10.34 2.00
C LYS A 43 10.18 11.55 2.77
N TYR A 44 8.86 11.71 2.86
CA TYR A 44 8.24 12.95 3.31
C TYR A 44 7.63 12.81 4.69
N LEU A 45 7.92 13.76 5.58
CA LEU A 45 7.35 13.83 6.93
C LEU A 45 6.27 14.92 6.99
N PHE A 46 5.11 14.59 7.57
CA PHE A 46 4.08 15.57 7.88
C PHE A 46 4.17 15.95 9.37
N LEU A 47 4.08 17.25 9.65
CA LEU A 47 4.05 17.81 10.99
C LEU A 47 2.94 18.85 11.06
N ARG A 48 2.39 19.03 12.26
CA ARG A 48 1.47 20.13 12.57
C ARG A 48 2.24 21.39 12.97
N GLU A 49 3.30 21.19 13.74
CA GLU A 49 4.14 22.28 14.23
C GLU A 49 5.27 22.62 13.24
N PRO A 50 5.59 23.92 13.06
CA PRO A 50 6.65 24.34 12.17
C PRO A 50 8.04 24.06 12.75
N VAL A 51 8.95 23.59 11.90
CA VAL A 51 10.38 23.48 12.22
C VAL A 51 11.09 24.77 11.79
N LEU A 52 11.50 25.58 12.77
CA LEU A 52 12.04 26.93 12.53
C LEU A 52 13.40 26.93 11.83
N THR A 53 14.16 25.83 11.92
CA THR A 53 15.48 25.68 11.28
C THR A 53 15.38 25.16 9.85
N ALA A 54 14.19 24.79 9.39
CA ALA A 54 14.00 24.25 8.05
C ALA A 54 14.07 25.34 6.99
N LYS A 55 14.81 25.07 5.91
CA LYS A 55 14.83 25.95 4.74
C LYS A 55 13.59 25.69 3.89
N VAL A 56 12.85 26.75 3.58
CA VAL A 56 11.73 26.66 2.64
C VAL A 56 12.30 26.40 1.25
N LYS A 57 11.83 25.32 0.60
CA LYS A 57 12.16 25.07 -0.78
C LYS A 57 11.28 25.92 -1.67
N ASP A 58 11.90 26.82 -2.41
CA ASP A 58 11.22 27.62 -3.42
C ASP A 58 10.80 26.71 -4.58
N MET A 59 9.50 26.43 -4.68
CA MET A 59 8.90 25.64 -5.74
C MET A 59 7.41 25.93 -5.85
N SER A 60 6.86 25.84 -7.07
CA SER A 60 5.43 25.99 -7.27
C SER A 60 4.62 24.77 -6.80
N ASP A 61 3.33 24.97 -6.52
CA ASP A 61 2.39 23.87 -6.23
C ASP A 61 2.37 22.83 -7.36
N LEU A 62 2.53 23.27 -8.62
CA LEU A 62 2.54 22.40 -9.80
C LEU A 62 3.81 21.54 -9.84
N ASP A 63 4.99 22.14 -9.67
CA ASP A 63 6.26 21.42 -9.67
C ASP A 63 6.31 20.38 -8.54
N LEU A 64 5.77 20.73 -7.37
CA LEU A 64 5.66 19.82 -6.26
C LEU A 64 4.75 18.64 -6.58
N SER A 65 3.61 18.90 -7.21
CA SER A 65 2.65 17.86 -7.60
C SER A 65 3.26 16.89 -8.61
N LEU A 66 3.99 17.41 -9.61
CA LEU A 66 4.73 16.60 -10.59
C LEU A 66 5.86 15.79 -9.93
N MET A 67 6.59 16.38 -8.99
CA MET A 67 7.63 15.69 -8.22
C MET A 67 7.04 14.52 -7.41
N LEU A 68 5.92 14.75 -6.72
CA LEU A 68 5.24 13.72 -5.93
C LEU A 68 4.70 12.59 -6.81
N GLU A 69 4.21 12.89 -8.01
CA GLU A 69 3.72 11.86 -8.93
C GLU A 69 4.85 10.93 -9.41
N ASN A 70 5.98 11.51 -9.80
CA ASN A 70 7.17 10.74 -10.14
C ASN A 70 7.66 9.88 -8.96
N ASP A 71 7.61 10.41 -7.74
CA ASP A 71 7.96 9.66 -6.54
C ASP A 71 6.97 8.54 -6.23
N ARG A 72 5.67 8.71 -6.47
CA ARG A 72 4.66 7.64 -6.36
C ARG A 72 4.99 6.49 -7.30
N ILE A 73 5.30 6.77 -8.56
CA ILE A 73 5.68 5.76 -9.56
C ILE A 73 6.91 4.98 -9.08
N LYS A 74 7.96 5.68 -8.64
CA LYS A 74 9.19 5.05 -8.12
C LYS A 74 8.94 4.23 -6.87
N PHE A 75 8.16 4.76 -5.93
CA PHE A 75 7.83 4.08 -4.68
C PHE A 75 7.01 2.81 -4.93
N ASN A 76 6.01 2.87 -5.83
CA ASN A 76 5.17 1.72 -6.13
C ASN A 76 5.92 0.60 -6.86
N LYS A 77 6.90 0.92 -7.70
CA LYS A 77 7.78 -0.09 -8.34
C LYS A 77 8.60 -0.89 -7.32
N ASN A 78 9.07 -0.23 -6.26
CA ASN A 78 9.95 -0.83 -5.26
C ASN A 78 9.22 -1.17 -3.95
N LYS A 79 7.89 -1.04 -3.92
CA LYS A 79 7.10 -1.26 -2.72
C LYS A 79 7.20 -2.74 -2.34
N PRO A 80 7.48 -3.09 -1.07
CA PRO A 80 7.39 -4.47 -0.62
C PRO A 80 6.03 -5.03 -1.00
N LEU A 81 6.02 -6.17 -1.71
CA LEU A 81 4.78 -6.86 -2.07
C LEU A 81 4.00 -7.12 -0.77
N ASN A 82 2.80 -6.54 -0.68
CA ASN A 82 1.90 -6.90 0.41
C ASN A 82 1.46 -8.36 0.21
N SER A 83 0.90 -8.98 1.25
CA SER A 83 0.40 -10.37 1.18
C SER A 83 -0.58 -10.59 0.02
N SER A 84 -1.31 -9.56 -0.42
CA SER A 84 -2.22 -9.64 -1.57
C SER A 84 -1.51 -9.80 -2.91
N SER A 85 -0.25 -9.37 -3.03
CA SER A 85 0.59 -9.50 -4.23
C SER A 85 1.58 -10.67 -4.15
N LYS A 86 1.54 -11.47 -3.09
CA LYS A 86 2.34 -12.70 -3.00
C LYS A 86 1.69 -13.82 -3.82
N PRO A 87 2.47 -14.61 -4.55
CA PRO A 87 1.95 -15.80 -5.18
C PRO A 87 1.33 -16.75 -4.15
N VAL A 88 0.27 -17.44 -4.55
CA VAL A 88 -0.48 -18.38 -3.71
C VAL A 88 -0.47 -19.73 -4.38
N ILE A 89 -0.17 -20.76 -3.60
CA ILE A 89 -0.35 -22.15 -4.00
C ILE A 89 -1.71 -22.63 -3.51
N LEU A 90 -2.48 -23.22 -4.42
CA LEU A 90 -3.72 -23.94 -4.17
C LEU A 90 -3.49 -25.43 -4.43
N THR A 91 -3.71 -26.26 -3.41
CA THR A 91 -3.60 -27.74 -3.51
C THR A 91 -4.94 -28.37 -3.19
N ASP A 92 -5.44 -29.24 -4.06
CA ASP A 92 -6.70 -29.95 -3.84
C ASP A 92 -6.58 -30.90 -2.62
N VAL A 93 -7.56 -30.87 -1.72
CA VAL A 93 -7.57 -31.70 -0.51
C VAL A 93 -7.71 -33.18 -0.85
N ASN A 94 -8.39 -33.51 -1.95
CA ASN A 94 -8.63 -34.89 -2.40
C ASN A 94 -7.53 -35.41 -3.32
N ASN A 95 -6.75 -34.51 -3.94
CA ASN A 95 -5.62 -34.87 -4.79
C ASN A 95 -4.46 -33.90 -4.57
N LEU A 96 -3.55 -34.26 -3.66
CA LEU A 96 -2.42 -33.42 -3.28
C LEU A 96 -1.42 -33.18 -4.43
N GLU A 97 -1.43 -33.99 -5.49
CA GLU A 97 -0.62 -33.77 -6.69
C GLU A 97 -1.20 -32.66 -7.58
N ASN A 98 -2.50 -32.37 -7.46
CA ASN A 98 -3.16 -31.29 -8.17
C ASN A 98 -2.92 -29.96 -7.46
N THR A 99 -1.82 -29.32 -7.82
CA THR A 99 -1.41 -28.03 -7.28
C THR A 99 -1.37 -26.96 -8.37
N THR A 100 -2.02 -25.82 -8.12
CA THR A 100 -2.04 -24.66 -9.00
C THR A 100 -1.32 -23.50 -8.33
N VAL A 101 -0.34 -22.91 -9.02
CA VAL A 101 0.34 -21.69 -8.58
C VAL A 101 -0.33 -20.49 -9.22
N LEU A 102 -0.75 -19.53 -8.41
CA LEU A 102 -1.38 -18.30 -8.84
C LEU A 102 -0.51 -17.11 -8.46
N PRO A 103 -0.44 -16.08 -9.32
CA PRO A 103 0.52 -14.99 -9.14
C PRO A 103 0.16 -14.04 -8.00
N SER A 104 -1.07 -14.10 -7.49
CA SER A 104 -1.53 -13.25 -6.38
C SER A 104 -2.75 -13.82 -5.67
N LEU A 105 -3.04 -13.31 -4.48
CA LEU A 105 -4.27 -13.61 -3.75
C LEU A 105 -5.52 -13.18 -4.52
N GLY A 106 -5.44 -12.07 -5.29
CA GLY A 106 -6.52 -11.62 -6.15
C GLY A 106 -6.84 -12.64 -7.25
N LYS A 107 -5.80 -13.17 -7.92
CA LYS A 107 -5.97 -14.23 -8.92
C LYS A 107 -6.46 -15.55 -8.32
N CYS A 108 -6.10 -15.83 -7.08
CA CYS A 108 -6.66 -16.96 -6.33
C CYS A 108 -8.17 -16.81 -6.09
N VAL A 109 -8.64 -15.62 -5.70
CA VAL A 109 -10.07 -15.34 -5.58
C VAL A 109 -10.79 -15.53 -6.92
N GLU A 110 -10.27 -14.93 -8.01
CA GLU A 110 -10.86 -15.07 -9.35
C GLU A 110 -10.95 -16.54 -9.78
N TYR A 111 -9.89 -17.32 -9.55
CA TYR A 111 -9.85 -18.75 -9.85
C TYR A 111 -10.95 -19.52 -9.11
N LEU A 112 -11.06 -19.35 -7.79
CA LEU A 112 -12.08 -20.03 -7.00
C LEU A 112 -13.51 -19.61 -7.42
N GLN A 113 -13.73 -18.33 -7.69
CA GLN A 113 -15.01 -17.83 -8.17
C GLN A 113 -15.40 -18.42 -9.53
N SER A 114 -14.43 -18.58 -10.45
CA SER A 114 -14.66 -19.25 -11.74
C SER A 114 -15.05 -20.73 -11.60
N LYS A 115 -14.73 -21.36 -10.46
CA LYS A 115 -15.17 -22.72 -10.10
C LYS A 115 -16.53 -22.74 -9.40
N GLY A 116 -17.21 -21.59 -9.30
CA GLY A 116 -18.49 -21.45 -8.59
C GLY A 116 -18.34 -21.36 -7.06
N LEU A 117 -17.13 -21.17 -6.55
CA LEU A 117 -16.86 -21.12 -5.11
C LEU A 117 -16.86 -19.68 -4.62
N SER A 118 -17.61 -19.39 -3.56
CA SER A 118 -17.50 -18.09 -2.90
C SER A 118 -16.09 -17.92 -2.35
N ALA A 119 -15.44 -16.79 -2.64
CA ALA A 119 -14.10 -16.50 -2.16
C ALA A 119 -13.91 -14.99 -1.97
N SER A 120 -13.21 -14.61 -0.90
CA SER A 120 -12.76 -13.24 -0.65
C SER A 120 -11.31 -13.25 -0.17
N GLN A 121 -10.56 -12.18 -0.43
CA GLN A 121 -9.17 -12.07 0.01
C GLN A 121 -9.05 -12.19 1.53
N VAL A 122 -9.97 -11.57 2.28
CA VAL A 122 -9.97 -11.59 3.76
C VAL A 122 -10.16 -13.02 4.27
N THR A 123 -11.13 -13.75 3.72
CA THR A 123 -11.41 -15.14 4.12
C THR A 123 -10.23 -16.05 3.79
N LEU A 124 -9.63 -15.91 2.60
CA LEU A 124 -8.48 -16.72 2.20
C LEU A 124 -7.26 -16.49 3.10
N VAL A 125 -6.92 -15.23 3.42
CA VAL A 125 -5.82 -14.92 4.35
C VAL A 125 -6.04 -15.60 5.70
N LYS A 126 -7.27 -15.58 6.22
CA LYS A 126 -7.60 -16.27 7.47
C LYS A 126 -7.35 -17.78 7.39
N HIS A 127 -7.74 -18.43 6.29
CA HIS A 127 -7.55 -19.87 6.12
C HIS A 127 -6.08 -20.24 5.92
N ILE A 128 -5.33 -19.43 5.15
CA ILE A 128 -3.88 -19.59 4.98
C ILE A 128 -3.17 -19.52 6.33
N ASN A 129 -3.48 -18.49 7.14
CA ASN A 129 -2.85 -18.31 8.46
C ASN A 129 -3.21 -19.43 9.45
N LEU A 130 -4.43 -19.97 9.35
CA LEU A 130 -4.88 -21.08 10.19
C LEU A 130 -4.44 -22.46 9.66
N GLY A 131 -3.83 -22.53 8.48
CA GLY A 131 -3.50 -23.80 7.80
C GLY A 131 -4.72 -24.65 7.48
N LYS A 132 -5.91 -24.05 7.35
CA LYS A 132 -7.17 -24.76 7.12
C LYS A 132 -7.52 -24.79 5.64
N ALA A 133 -8.12 -25.89 5.22
CA ALA A 133 -8.71 -26.00 3.89
C ALA A 133 -9.87 -25.00 3.72
N TYR A 134 -10.03 -24.47 2.52
CA TYR A 134 -11.12 -23.60 2.12
C TYR A 134 -11.72 -24.12 0.82
N ASN A 135 -13.03 -24.44 0.84
CA ASN A 135 -13.76 -24.98 -0.31
C ASN A 135 -13.04 -26.14 -1.04
N GLY A 136 -12.46 -27.08 -0.27
CA GLY A 136 -11.77 -28.24 -0.83
C GLY A 136 -10.31 -28.00 -1.24
N TYR A 137 -9.72 -26.84 -0.94
CA TYR A 137 -8.32 -26.55 -1.23
C TYR A 137 -7.52 -26.11 -0.01
N PHE A 138 -6.26 -26.54 0.08
CA PHE A 138 -5.27 -25.92 0.94
C PHE A 138 -4.63 -24.74 0.23
N CYS A 139 -4.60 -23.58 0.91
CA CYS A 139 -3.99 -22.35 0.39
C CYS A 139 -2.72 -22.03 1.18
N LYS A 140 -1.61 -21.69 0.49
CA LYS A 140 -0.37 -21.22 1.12
C LYS A 140 0.26 -20.06 0.35
N PHE A 141 0.85 -19.10 1.04
CA PHE A 141 1.71 -18.10 0.41
C PHE A 141 3.06 -18.72 0.05
N LEU A 142 3.59 -18.33 -1.12
CA LEU A 142 4.98 -18.54 -1.50
C LEU A 142 5.89 -17.44 -0.96
#